data_AF-A0A2N0B2S5-F1
#
_entry.id   AF-A0A2N0B2S5-F1
#
_cell.length_a   1.000
_cell.length_b   1.000
_cell.length_c   1.000
_cell.angle_alpha   90.00
_cell.angle_beta   90.00
_cell.angle_gamma   90.00
#
_symmetry.space_group_name_H-M   'P 1'
#
loop_
_entity.id
_entity.type
_entity.pdbx_description
1 polymer ?
#
loop_
_entity_poly.entity_id
_entity_poly.type
_entity_poly.pdbx_seq_one_letter_code
_entity_poly.pdbx_strand_id
1 'polypeptide(L)'
;MNFISIEFLLFFLVFYLIYWNVPEKSRKYLLIGGSAVFYSFFSFNFLLHLAAVVIANWALYAYFREKTWYVKSAVVLNLLNLGLFKYFYLLMEFIGFAFSIPALEERTA
;
A
#
# COMPACT_ATOMS: atom_id res chain seq x y z
N MET A 1 -9.73 5.92 -2.11
CA MET A 1 -11.17 5.93 -1.72
C MET A 1 -11.30 5.31 -0.34
N ASN A 2 -12.26 5.76 0.48
CA ASN A 2 -12.53 5.15 1.78
C ASN A 2 -13.48 3.95 1.59
N PHE A 3 -13.26 2.85 2.31
CA PHE A 3 -14.10 1.64 2.23
C PHE A 3 -15.56 1.87 2.64
N ILE A 4 -15.85 2.89 3.45
CA ILE A 4 -17.20 3.21 3.92
C ILE A 4 -17.92 4.15 2.92
N SER A 5 -17.24 4.62 1.88
CA SER A 5 -17.76 5.66 0.99
C SER A 5 -18.64 5.11 -0.15
N ILE A 6 -19.54 5.94 -0.67
CA ILE A 6 -20.41 5.57 -1.81
C ILE A 6 -19.61 5.33 -3.08
N GLU A 7 -18.50 6.04 -3.27
CA GLU A 7 -17.59 5.86 -4.40
C GLU A 7 -16.98 4.46 -4.38
N PHE A 8 -16.60 3.96 -3.20
CA PHE A 8 -16.11 2.58 -3.07
C PHE A 8 -17.22 1.56 -3.39
N LEU A 9 -18.45 1.77 -2.93
CA LEU A 9 -19.56 0.88 -3.24
C LEU A 9 -19.82 0.80 -4.75
N LEU A 10 -19.88 1.94 -5.43
CA LEU A 10 -20.07 1.99 -6.88
C LEU A 10 -18.90 1.35 -7.62
N PHE A 11 -17.66 1.66 -7.23
CA PHE A 11 -16.46 1.02 -7.76
C PHE A 11 -16.53 -0.51 -7.59
N PHE A 12 -16.85 -0.98 -6.39
CA PHE A 12 -16.95 -2.40 -6.06
C PHE A 12 -18.03 -3.09 -6.89
N LEU A 13 -19.22 -2.49 -7.04
CA LEU A 13 -20.31 -3.08 -7.84
C LEU A 13 -19.89 -3.25 -9.31
N VAL A 14 -19.33 -2.21 -9.92
CA VAL A 14 -18.84 -2.29 -11.30
C VAL A 14 -17.73 -3.33 -11.41
N PHE A 15 -16.76 -3.31 -10.49
CA PHE A 15 -15.65 -4.25 -10.46
C PHE A 15 -16.13 -5.70 -10.30
N TYR A 16 -17.11 -5.93 -9.42
CA TYR A 16 -17.73 -7.23 -9.18
C TYR A 16 -18.41 -7.79 -10.44
N LEU A 17 -19.18 -6.95 -11.14
CA LEU A 17 -19.81 -7.34 -12.41
C LEU A 17 -18.75 -7.70 -13.47
N ILE A 18 -17.69 -6.89 -13.59
CA ILE A 18 -16.58 -7.19 -14.52
C ILE A 18 -15.88 -8.49 -14.14
N TYR A 19 -15.60 -8.72 -12.86
CA TYR A 19 -14.87 -9.88 -12.36
C TYR A 19 -15.48 -11.21 -12.80
N TRP A 20 -16.81 -11.32 -12.73
CA TRP A 20 -17.52 -12.53 -13.12
C TRP A 20 -17.57 -12.75 -14.63
N ASN A 21 -17.39 -11.70 -15.42
CA ASN A 21 -17.36 -11.77 -16.89
C ASN A 21 -15.93 -11.99 -17.46
N VAL A 22 -14.91 -12.05 -16.62
CA VAL A 22 -13.52 -12.28 -17.04
C VAL A 22 -13.13 -13.77 -16.88
N PRO A 23 -12.38 -14.35 -17.85
CA PRO A 23 -11.90 -15.73 -17.75
C PRO A 23 -11.10 -15.97 -16.47
N GLU A 24 -11.24 -17.16 -15.89
CA GLU A 24 -10.64 -17.51 -14.59
C GLU A 24 -9.13 -17.25 -14.55
N LYS A 25 -8.40 -17.59 -15.63
CA LYS A 25 -6.96 -17.36 -15.76
C LYS A 25 -6.57 -15.87 -15.66
N SER A 26 -7.48 -14.98 -16.04
CA SER A 26 -7.26 -13.54 -16.10
C SER A 26 -7.74 -12.79 -14.85
N ARG A 27 -8.60 -13.40 -14.02
CA ARG A 27 -9.15 -12.78 -12.80
C ARG A 27 -8.07 -12.28 -11.85
N LYS A 28 -6.95 -12.99 -11.72
CA LYS A 28 -5.82 -12.56 -10.90
C LYS A 28 -5.22 -11.22 -11.35
N TYR A 29 -5.09 -11.00 -12.67
CA TYR A 29 -4.57 -9.74 -13.21
C TYR A 29 -5.58 -8.61 -13.01
N LEU A 30 -6.87 -8.91 -13.17
CA LEU A 30 -7.94 -7.95 -12.86
C LEU A 30 -7.91 -7.55 -11.37
N LEU A 31 -7.73 -8.50 -10.45
CA LEU A 31 -7.61 -8.21 -9.01
C LEU A 31 -6.41 -7.33 -8.69
N ILE A 32 -5.24 -7.61 -9.29
CA ILE A 32 -4.04 -6.78 -9.12
C ILE A 32 -4.30 -5.36 -9.66
N GLY A 33 -4.83 -5.25 -10.89
CA GLY A 33 -5.11 -3.95 -11.52
C GLY A 33 -6.16 -3.15 -10.75
N GLY A 34 -7.28 -3.78 -10.36
CA GLY A 34 -8.33 -3.14 -9.57
C GLY A 34 -7.85 -2.69 -8.20
N SER A 35 -7.03 -3.50 -7.53
CA SER A 35 -6.40 -3.12 -6.26
C SER A 35 -5.47 -1.92 -6.43
N ALA A 36 -4.67 -1.90 -7.51
CA ALA A 36 -3.79 -0.78 -7.81
C ALA A 36 -4.56 0.51 -8.09
N VAL A 37 -5.66 0.44 -8.86
CA VAL A 37 -6.56 1.56 -9.11
C VAL A 37 -7.16 2.05 -7.79
N PHE A 38 -7.72 1.17 -6.96
CA PHE A 38 -8.30 1.54 -5.67
C PHE A 38 -7.30 2.27 -4.76
N TYR A 39 -6.06 1.77 -4.68
CA TYR A 39 -5.00 2.39 -3.89
C TYR A 39 -4.54 3.73 -4.46
N SER A 40 -4.43 3.87 -5.79
CA SER A 40 -3.98 5.12 -6.42
C SER A 40 -4.96 6.28 -6.20
N PHE A 41 -6.25 6.01 -6.03
CA PHE A 41 -7.25 7.02 -5.66
C PHE A 41 -6.98 7.68 -4.30
N PHE A 42 -6.29 7.00 -3.38
CA PHE A 42 -5.84 7.64 -2.14
C PHE A 42 -4.53 8.40 -2.37
N SER A 43 -3.52 7.72 -2.94
CA SER A 43 -2.27 8.34 -3.32
C SER A 43 -1.45 7.39 -4.19
N PHE A 44 -0.93 7.91 -5.30
CA PHE A 44 -0.02 7.16 -6.16
C PHE A 44 1.29 6.80 -5.42
N ASN A 45 1.79 7.67 -4.56
CA ASN A 45 3.01 7.39 -3.78
C ASN A 45 2.81 6.21 -2.82
N PHE A 46 1.64 6.11 -2.18
CA PHE A 46 1.33 4.98 -1.30
C PHE A 46 1.11 3.66 -2.08
N LEU A 47 0.66 3.72 -3.34
CA LEU A 47 0.66 2.54 -4.23
C LEU A 47 2.09 2.05 -4.51
N LEU A 48 3.00 2.95 -4.87
CA LEU A 48 4.41 2.58 -5.12
C LEU A 48 5.07 2.01 -3.85
N HIS A 49 4.79 2.62 -2.69
CA HIS A 49 5.25 2.13 -1.40
C HIS A 49 4.71 0.73 -1.09
N LEU A 50 3.41 0.49 -1.31
CA LEU A 50 2.80 -0.83 -1.15
C LEU A 50 3.48 -1.87 -2.05
N ALA A 51 3.67 -1.55 -3.33
CA ALA A 51 4.38 -2.43 -4.27
C ALA A 51 5.81 -2.73 -3.79
N ALA A 52 6.54 -1.72 -3.30
CA ALA A 52 7.88 -1.91 -2.75
C ALA A 52 7.89 -2.85 -1.54
N VAL A 53 6.94 -2.71 -0.61
CA VAL A 53 6.81 -3.59 0.57
C VAL A 53 6.47 -5.03 0.16
N VAL A 54 5.56 -5.21 -0.81
CA VAL A 54 5.21 -6.55 -1.34
C VAL A 54 6.43 -7.20 -2.00
N ILE A 55 7.15 -6.46 -2.84
CA ILE A 55 8.37 -6.94 -3.51
C ILE A 55 9.46 -7.27 -2.48
N ALA A 56 9.64 -6.44 -1.45
CA ALA A 56 10.61 -6.70 -0.39
C ALA A 56 10.29 -7.98 0.40
N ASN A 57 9.01 -8.19 0.75
CA ASN A 57 8.56 -9.44 1.39
C ASN A 57 8.79 -10.66 0.48
N TRP A 58 8.46 -10.53 -0.80
CA TRP A 58 8.71 -11.59 -1.79
C TRP A 58 10.21 -11.88 -1.94
N ALA A 59 11.07 -10.85 -2.00
CA ALA A 59 12.51 -11.02 -2.11
C ALA A 59 13.08 -11.70 -0.86
N LEU A 60 12.64 -11.28 0.32
CA LEU A 60 12.99 -11.92 1.58
C LEU A 60 12.66 -13.43 1.55
N TYR A 61 11.47 -13.79 1.07
CA TYR A 61 11.09 -15.19 0.87
C TYR A 61 11.97 -15.88 -0.17
N ALA A 62 12.11 -15.31 -1.37
CA ALA A 62 12.78 -15.92 -2.50
C ALA A 62 14.26 -16.24 -2.21
N TYR A 63 14.96 -15.36 -1.51
CA TYR A 63 16.39 -15.50 -1.26
C TYR A 63 16.73 -16.12 0.11
N PHE A 64 15.84 -16.01 1.10
CA PHE A 64 16.16 -16.37 2.48
C PHE A 64 15.18 -17.34 3.14
N ARG A 65 14.25 -17.97 2.42
CA ARG A 65 13.28 -18.94 2.99
C ARG A 65 13.92 -20.08 3.82
N GLU A 66 15.13 -20.50 3.47
CA GLU A 66 15.86 -21.57 4.17
C GLU A 66 16.48 -21.09 5.49
N LYS A 67 16.49 -19.76 5.75
CA LYS A 67 17.05 -19.16 6.95
C LYS A 67 15.96 -18.93 7.98
N THR A 68 16.20 -19.35 9.21
CA THR A 68 15.25 -19.20 10.33
C THR A 68 14.98 -17.74 10.71
N TRP A 69 15.88 -16.81 10.37
CA TRP A 69 15.71 -15.39 10.66
C TRP A 69 14.81 -14.64 9.65
N TYR A 70 14.59 -15.20 8.45
CA TYR A 70 13.84 -14.53 7.38
C TYR A 70 12.45 -14.09 7.85
N VAL A 71 11.71 -14.99 8.53
CA VAL A 71 10.36 -14.69 9.02
C VAL A 71 10.39 -13.54 10.02
N LYS A 72 11.37 -13.51 10.93
CA LYS A 72 11.53 -12.41 11.89
C LYS A 72 11.77 -11.09 11.17
N SER A 73 12.64 -11.07 10.16
CA SER A 73 12.91 -9.86 9.35
C SER A 73 11.68 -9.40 8.57
N ALA A 74 10.92 -10.32 7.97
CA ALA A 74 9.67 -9.99 7.28
C ALA A 74 8.65 -9.38 8.25
N VAL A 75 8.48 -9.96 9.44
CA VAL A 75 7.58 -9.43 10.47
C VAL A 75 8.03 -8.03 10.91
N VAL A 76 9.32 -7.84 11.23
CA VAL A 76 9.86 -6.54 11.62
C VAL A 76 9.64 -5.49 10.51
N LEU A 77 9.91 -5.84 9.24
CA LEU A 77 9.67 -4.96 8.10
C LEU A 77 8.20 -4.53 8.02
N ASN A 78 7.26 -5.47 8.16
CA ASN A 78 5.83 -5.14 8.10
C ASN A 78 5.36 -4.32 9.32
N LEU A 79 5.93 -4.55 10.51
CA LEU A 79 5.64 -3.73 11.69
C LEU A 79 6.17 -2.31 11.53
N LEU A 80 7.39 -2.15 11.00
CA LEU A 80 7.95 -0.83 10.66
C LEU A 80 7.11 -0.14 9.58
N ASN A 81 6.67 -0.88 8.56
CA ASN A 81 5.76 -0.36 7.54
C ASN A 81 4.44 0.13 8.13
N LEU A 82 3.84 -0.65 9.04
CA LEU A 82 2.62 -0.26 9.73
C LEU A 82 2.82 1.01 10.58
N GLY A 83 3.94 1.08 11.31
CA GLY A 83 4.31 2.27 12.07
C GLY A 83 4.50 3.51 11.19
N LEU A 84 5.25 3.36 10.09
CA LEU A 84 5.48 4.42 9.11
C LEU A 84 4.16 4.90 8.53
N PHE A 85 3.27 3.99 8.11
CA PHE A 85 2.00 4.37 7.50
C PHE A 85 1.09 5.10 8.50
N LYS A 86 1.04 4.64 9.75
CA LYS A 86 0.22 5.24 10.80
C LYS A 86 0.70 6.65 11.20
N TYR A 87 2.01 6.85 11.25
CA TYR A 87 2.61 8.10 11.73
C TYR A 87 3.28 8.91 10.61
N PHE A 88 2.94 8.64 9.35
CA PHE A 88 3.63 9.24 8.19
C PHE A 88 3.61 10.76 8.25
N TYR A 89 2.42 11.36 8.44
CA TYR A 89 2.28 12.82 8.48
C TYR A 89 3.01 13.45 9.65
N LEU A 90 2.94 12.84 10.84
CA LEU A 90 3.69 13.27 12.02
C LEU A 90 5.21 13.22 11.78
N LEU A 91 5.69 12.16 11.11
CA LEU A 91 7.09 12.04 10.76
C LEU A 91 7.51 13.13 9.76
N MET A 92 6.69 13.41 8.75
CA MET A 92 6.95 14.47 7.77
C MET A 92 6.95 15.85 8.42
N GLU A 93 6.05 16.11 9.36
CA GLU A 93 6.02 17.35 10.15
C GLU A 93 7.28 17.51 11.01
N PHE A 94 7.70 16.45 11.71
CA PHE A 94 8.94 16.47 12.49
C PHE A 94 10.18 16.71 11.61
N ILE A 95 10.23 16.10 10.42
CA ILE A 95 11.30 16.35 9.44
C ILE A 95 11.23 17.80 8.94
N GLY A 96 10.04 18.31 8.64
CA GLY A 96 9.82 19.72 8.28
C GLY A 96 10.39 20.65 9.32
N PHE A 97 10.04 20.44 10.58
CA PHE A 97 10.53 21.20 11.72
C PHE A 97 12.05 21.11 11.89
N ALA A 98 12.60 19.89 11.92
CA ALA A 98 14.02 19.64 12.18
C ALA A 98 14.95 20.25 11.12
N PHE A 99 14.48 20.32 9.86
CA PHE A 99 15.23 20.86 8.73
C PHE A 99 14.74 22.24 8.28
N SER A 100 13.77 22.83 8.99
CA SER A 100 13.14 24.11 8.65
C SER A 100 12.63 24.16 7.20
N ILE A 101 11.86 23.13 6.80
CA ILE A 101 11.23 23.00 5.47
C ILE A 101 9.72 23.27 5.60
N PRO A 102 9.23 24.51 5.34
CA PRO A 102 7.83 24.88 5.59
C PRO A 102 6.82 24.06 4.78
N ALA A 103 7.20 23.61 3.59
CA ALA A 103 6.35 22.81 2.71
C ALA A 103 5.94 21.44 3.29
N LEU A 104 6.68 20.95 4.29
CA LEU A 104 6.37 19.70 5.01
C LEU A 104 5.52 19.93 6.27
N GLU A 105 5.46 21.16 6.75
CA GLU A 105 4.68 21.57 7.92
C GLU A 105 3.24 21.97 7.54
N GLU A 106 3.03 22.61 6.38
CA GLU A 106 1.72 23.18 6.00
C GLU A 106 0.71 22.16 5.42
N ARG A 107 1.15 21.00 4.92
CA ARG A 107 0.26 20.02 4.24
C ARG A 107 -0.50 19.08 5.19
N THR A 108 -0.49 19.35 6.48
CA THR A 108 -1.05 18.48 7.54
C THR A 108 -2.31 19.04 8.21
N ALA A 109 -2.83 20.20 7.78
CA ALA A 109 -4.09 20.79 8.25
C ALA A 109 -5.28 20.51 7.32
#